data_AF-A0A7G2JZ15-F1
#
_entry.id   AF-A0A7G2JZ15-F1
#
_cell.length_a   1.000
_cell.length_b   1.000
_cell.length_c   1.000
_cell.angle_alpha   90.00
_cell.angle_beta   90.00
_cell.angle_gamma   90.00
#
_symmetry.space_group_name_H-M   'P 1'
#
loop_
_entity.id
_entity.type
_entity.pdbx_description
1 polymer ?
#
loop_
_entity_poly.entity_id
_entity_poly.type
_entity_poly.pdbx_seq_one_letter_code
_entity_poly.pdbx_strand_id
1 'polypeptide(L)'
;MAVLDVYAKLAEKEQSVAALSTQVGNPDPAKFVPVEQVAALQADFNALKTSVEADKKAALITAALSQGKLAPALKDWAQSLSVEALSAYLEKAPAMVALSGEPQAKGDPEQKVAALSAAEQAAARALGMTEAEFMAEHKEQK
;
A
#
# COMPACT_ATOMS: atom_id res chain seq x y z
N MET A 1 7.86 6.81 18.13
CA MET A 1 8.37 8.20 18.23
C MET A 1 7.36 9.23 17.71
N ALA A 2 6.62 8.99 16.62
CA ALA A 2 5.63 9.95 16.09
C ALA A 2 4.43 10.25 17.03
N VAL A 3 3.94 9.26 17.78
CA VAL A 3 2.79 9.46 18.70
C VAL A 3 3.15 10.40 19.87
N LEU A 4 4.38 10.32 20.37
CA LEU A 4 4.86 11.18 21.46
C LEU A 4 4.94 12.66 21.03
N ASP A 5 5.31 12.92 19.76
CA ASP A 5 5.35 14.27 19.19
C ASP A 5 3.96 14.90 19.08
N VAL A 6 2.97 14.11 18.69
CA VAL A 6 1.56 14.53 18.63
C VAL A 6 1.03 14.88 20.02
N TYR A 7 1.37 14.09 21.05
CA TYR A 7 0.99 14.38 22.43
C TYR A 7 1.68 15.63 22.98
N ALA A 8 2.95 15.86 22.63
CA ALA A 8 3.67 17.07 23.02
C ALA A 8 3.05 18.33 22.39
N LYS A 9 2.69 18.27 21.10
CA LYS A 9 1.98 19.37 20.41
C LYS A 9 0.59 19.63 20.99
N LEU A 10 -0.12 18.58 21.43
CA LEU A 10 -1.42 18.74 22.08
C LEU A 10 -1.27 19.47 23.42
N ALA A 11 -0.30 19.05 24.25
CA ALA A 11 -0.03 19.68 25.55
C ALA A 11 0.36 21.17 25.40
N GLU A 12 1.17 21.51 24.40
CA GLU A 12 1.57 22.90 24.12
C GLU A 12 0.37 23.77 23.69
N LYS A 13 -0.56 23.20 22.90
CA LYS A 13 -1.80 23.86 22.48
C LYS A 13 -2.76 24.05 23.68
N GLU A 14 -2.89 23.06 24.56
CA GLU A 14 -3.73 23.17 25.76
C GLU A 14 -3.20 24.23 26.74
N GLN A 15 -1.88 24.30 26.91
CA GLN A 15 -1.24 25.29 27.78
C GLN A 15 -1.41 26.72 27.24
N SER A 16 -1.42 26.88 25.92
CA SER A 16 -1.71 28.15 25.25
C SER A 16 -3.18 28.58 25.44
N VAL A 17 -4.12 27.64 25.38
CA VAL A 17 -5.56 27.89 25.60
C VAL A 17 -5.86 28.26 27.06
N ALA A 18 -5.19 27.63 28.01
CA ALA A 18 -5.30 27.95 29.43
C ALA A 18 -4.73 29.34 29.77
N ALA A 19 -3.61 29.72 29.16
CA ALA A 19 -3.01 31.05 29.31
C ALA A 19 -3.90 32.16 28.70
N LEU A 20 -4.51 31.90 27.54
CA LEU A 20 -5.48 32.84 26.94
C LEU A 20 -6.75 32.97 27.78
N SER A 21 -7.24 31.88 28.39
CA SER A 21 -8.47 31.89 29.18
C SER A 21 -8.32 32.60 30.53
N THR A 22 -7.10 32.67 31.09
CA THR A 22 -6.82 33.37 32.35
C THR A 22 -6.66 34.89 32.20
N GLN A 23 -6.41 35.39 30.99
CA GLN A 23 -6.33 36.84 30.69
C GLN A 23 -7.71 37.52 30.58
N VAL A 24 -8.80 36.76 30.73
CA VAL A 24 -10.10 37.08 30.17
C VAL A 24 -11.16 37.21 31.28
N GLY A 25 -11.05 38.29 32.05
CA GLY A 25 -11.93 38.57 33.20
C GLY A 25 -13.39 38.93 32.86
N ASN A 26 -13.74 39.22 31.60
CA ASN A 26 -15.12 39.30 31.07
C ASN A 26 -15.12 39.56 29.53
N PRO A 27 -14.95 38.55 28.64
CA PRO A 27 -14.92 38.78 27.20
C PRO A 27 -16.33 38.76 26.61
N ASP A 28 -16.56 39.65 25.66
CA ASP A 28 -17.72 39.61 24.77
C ASP A 28 -17.40 38.60 23.65
N PRO A 29 -18.07 37.43 23.59
CA PRO A 29 -17.66 36.31 22.73
C PRO A 29 -17.75 36.62 21.23
N ALA A 30 -18.50 37.66 20.83
CA ALA A 30 -18.59 38.10 19.44
C ALA A 30 -17.42 39.03 19.02
N LYS A 31 -16.71 39.65 19.97
CA LYS A 31 -15.57 40.55 19.70
C LYS A 31 -14.21 39.86 19.85
N PHE A 32 -14.17 38.73 20.55
CA PHE A 32 -12.95 38.02 20.95
C PHE A 32 -12.74 36.66 20.29
N VAL A 33 -13.42 36.37 19.18
CA VAL A 33 -12.89 35.41 18.21
C VAL A 33 -12.22 36.25 17.12
N PRO A 34 -10.91 36.55 17.20
CA PRO A 34 -10.25 37.28 16.14
C PRO A 34 -10.43 36.47 14.87
N VAL A 35 -11.00 37.08 13.84
CA VAL A 35 -11.17 36.44 12.54
C VAL A 35 -9.83 35.90 12.04
N GLU A 36 -8.72 36.55 12.41
CA GLU A 36 -7.35 36.04 12.23
C GLU A 36 -7.08 34.70 12.93
N GLN A 37 -7.52 34.49 14.17
CA GLN A 37 -7.34 33.22 14.88
C GLN A 37 -8.18 32.10 14.27
N VAL A 38 -9.40 32.40 13.79
CA VAL A 38 -10.21 31.41 13.06
C VAL A 38 -9.59 31.09 11.71
N ALA A 39 -9.09 32.10 10.99
CA ALA A 39 -8.41 31.90 9.72
C ALA A 39 -7.11 31.09 9.89
N ALA A 40 -6.34 31.37 10.93
CA ALA A 40 -5.15 30.60 11.29
C ALA A 40 -5.51 29.17 11.66
N LEU A 41 -6.55 28.96 12.48
CA LEU A 41 -7.01 27.63 12.85
C LEU A 41 -7.56 26.85 11.65
N GLN A 42 -8.26 27.50 10.73
CA GLN A 42 -8.75 26.89 9.50
C GLN A 42 -7.59 26.49 8.58
N ALA A 43 -6.53 27.30 8.51
CA ALA A 43 -5.32 26.99 7.77
C ALA A 43 -4.57 25.80 8.41
N ASP A 44 -4.38 25.81 9.74
CA ASP A 44 -3.80 24.70 10.51
C ASP A 44 -4.62 23.41 10.31
N PHE A 45 -5.95 23.49 10.37
CA PHE A 45 -6.83 22.35 10.19
C PHE A 45 -6.73 21.79 8.77
N ASN A 46 -6.72 22.64 7.75
CA ASN A 46 -6.57 22.21 6.36
C ASN A 46 -5.19 21.57 6.14
N ALA A 47 -4.12 22.16 6.69
CA ALA A 47 -2.77 21.59 6.62
C ALA A 47 -2.69 20.22 7.32
N LEU A 48 -3.28 20.11 8.50
CA LEU A 48 -3.35 18.85 9.24
C LEU A 48 -4.16 17.81 8.46
N LYS A 49 -5.31 18.19 7.89
CA LYS A 49 -6.12 17.30 7.06
C LYS A 49 -5.30 16.76 5.88
N THR A 50 -4.62 17.63 5.14
CA THR A 50 -3.75 17.21 4.03
C THR A 50 -2.65 16.27 4.50
N SER A 51 -2.02 16.56 5.65
CA SER A 51 -0.98 15.69 6.22
C SER A 51 -1.53 14.31 6.60
N VAL A 52 -2.70 14.26 7.24
CA VAL A 52 -3.35 13.02 7.65
C VAL A 52 -3.77 12.19 6.44
N GLU A 53 -4.28 12.81 5.38
CA GLU A 53 -4.62 12.09 4.15
C GLU A 53 -3.38 11.52 3.43
N ALA A 54 -2.28 12.27 3.41
CA ALA A 54 -1.00 11.79 2.89
C ALA A 54 -0.45 10.60 3.70
N ASP A 55 -0.48 10.70 5.03
CA ASP A 55 0.00 9.65 5.93
C ASP A 55 -0.87 8.39 5.83
N LYS A 56 -2.20 8.55 5.81
CA LYS A 56 -3.15 7.45 5.56
C LYS A 56 -2.84 6.74 4.25
N LYS A 57 -2.62 7.49 3.15
CA LYS A 57 -2.26 6.89 1.86
C LYS A 57 -0.97 6.08 1.96
N ALA A 58 0.08 6.65 2.56
CA ALA A 58 1.38 5.98 2.70
C ALA A 58 1.27 4.70 3.54
N ALA A 59 0.52 4.74 4.65
CA ALA A 59 0.26 3.59 5.50
C ALA A 59 -0.52 2.50 4.74
N LEU A 60 -1.52 2.87 3.94
CA LEU A 60 -2.33 1.95 3.15
C LEU A 60 -1.50 1.23 2.08
N ILE A 61 -0.67 1.97 1.34
CA ILE A 61 0.27 1.40 0.36
C ILE A 61 1.23 0.44 1.05
N THR A 62 1.81 0.83 2.18
CA THR A 62 2.76 0.00 2.92
C THR A 62 2.11 -1.30 3.41
N ALA A 63 0.90 -1.21 3.98
CA ALA A 63 0.15 -2.39 4.41
C ALA A 63 -0.18 -3.31 3.23
N ALA A 64 -0.58 -2.76 2.09
CA ALA A 64 -0.90 -3.53 0.89
C ALA A 64 0.31 -4.27 0.31
N LEU A 65 1.48 -3.63 0.31
CA LEU A 65 2.75 -4.25 -0.09
C LEU A 65 3.08 -5.42 0.83
N SER A 66 3.00 -5.22 2.15
CA SER A 66 3.29 -6.25 3.15
C SER A 66 2.29 -7.42 3.10
N GLN A 67 1.03 -7.17 2.77
CA GLN A 67 0.00 -8.19 2.61
C GLN A 67 0.08 -8.94 1.27
N GLY A 68 1.02 -8.58 0.39
CA GLY A 68 1.12 -9.16 -0.96
C GLY A 68 -0.05 -8.80 -1.87
N LYS A 69 -0.88 -7.82 -1.49
CA LYS A 69 -2.05 -7.34 -2.27
C LYS A 69 -1.66 -6.28 -3.31
N LEU A 70 -0.52 -5.64 -3.12
CA LEU A 70 0.04 -4.67 -4.05
C LEU A 70 1.45 -5.11 -4.43
N ALA A 71 1.75 -5.15 -5.73
CA ALA A 71 3.10 -5.40 -6.21
C ALA A 71 3.99 -4.16 -5.99
N PRO A 72 5.27 -4.31 -5.61
CA PRO A 72 6.19 -3.18 -5.44
C PRO A 72 6.36 -2.37 -6.73
N ALA A 73 6.23 -2.99 -7.89
CA ALA A 73 6.22 -2.30 -9.19
C ALA A 73 5.00 -1.37 -9.39
N LEU A 74 3.90 -1.60 -8.67
CA LEU A 74 2.68 -0.80 -8.72
C LEU A 74 2.64 0.30 -7.65
N LYS A 75 3.73 0.50 -6.90
CA LYS A 75 3.79 1.52 -5.83
C LYS A 75 3.54 2.93 -6.36
N ASP A 76 4.16 3.30 -7.48
CA ASP A 76 4.02 4.64 -8.08
C ASP A 76 2.58 4.90 -8.54
N TRP A 77 1.97 3.89 -9.17
CA TRP A 77 0.55 3.90 -9.54
C TRP A 77 -0.36 4.07 -8.31
N ALA A 78 -0.09 3.33 -7.23
CA ALA A 78 -0.86 3.44 -5.99
C ALA A 78 -0.71 4.81 -5.32
N GLN A 79 0.45 5.46 -5.46
CA GLN A 79 0.65 6.84 -4.98
C GLN A 79 -0.17 7.86 -5.77
N SER A 80 -0.35 7.63 -7.07
CA SER A 80 -1.18 8.48 -7.95
C SER A 80 -2.68 8.37 -7.69
N LEU A 81 -3.16 7.33 -7.00
CA LEU A 81 -4.59 7.12 -6.73
C LEU A 81 -5.09 7.85 -5.48
N SER A 82 -6.38 8.16 -5.41
CA SER A 82 -7.03 8.60 -4.17
C SER A 82 -7.11 7.47 -3.13
N VAL A 83 -7.17 7.81 -1.85
CA VAL A 83 -7.25 6.81 -0.74
C VAL A 83 -8.46 5.89 -0.90
N GLU A 84 -9.61 6.44 -1.30
CA GLU A 84 -10.83 5.67 -1.56
C GLU A 84 -10.67 4.67 -2.70
N ALA A 85 -10.09 5.10 -3.83
CA ALA A 85 -9.86 4.24 -4.99
C ALA A 85 -8.87 3.12 -4.68
N LEU A 86 -7.79 3.44 -3.97
CA LEU A 86 -6.82 2.45 -3.51
C LEU A 86 -7.46 1.45 -2.54
N SER A 87 -8.28 1.92 -1.60
CA SER A 87 -8.99 1.06 -0.64
C SER A 87 -9.93 0.08 -1.36
N ALA A 88 -10.75 0.59 -2.27
CA ALA A 88 -11.69 -0.21 -3.05
C ALA A 88 -10.97 -1.28 -3.89
N TYR A 89 -9.81 -0.96 -4.46
CA TYR A 89 -8.97 -1.93 -5.14
C TYR A 89 -8.48 -3.03 -4.18
N LEU A 90 -7.95 -2.66 -3.01
CA LEU A 90 -7.37 -3.59 -2.05
C LEU A 90 -8.39 -4.50 -1.33
N GLU A 91 -9.65 -4.08 -1.27
CA GLU A 91 -10.76 -4.93 -0.83
C GLU A 91 -11.02 -6.08 -1.83
N LYS A 92 -10.81 -5.83 -3.12
CA LYS A 92 -11.01 -6.83 -4.19
C LYS A 92 -9.74 -7.57 -4.57
N ALA A 93 -8.57 -6.97 -4.32
CA ALA A 93 -7.28 -7.53 -4.68
C ALA A 93 -6.99 -8.79 -3.84
N PRO A 94 -6.82 -9.97 -4.48
CA PRO A 94 -6.35 -11.15 -3.79
C PRO A 94 -4.90 -10.96 -3.34
N ALA A 95 -4.53 -11.51 -2.18
CA ALA A 95 -3.14 -11.56 -1.76
C ALA A 95 -2.38 -12.54 -2.68
N MET A 96 -1.35 -12.03 -3.36
CA MET A 96 -0.50 -12.85 -4.22
C MET A 96 0.59 -13.52 -3.36
N VAL A 97 0.45 -14.84 -3.14
CA VAL A 97 1.41 -15.67 -2.38
C VAL A 97 2.82 -15.61 -2.99
N ALA A 98 2.91 -15.45 -4.31
CA ALA A 98 4.17 -15.22 -5.02
C ALA A 98 4.97 -14.03 -4.52
N LEU A 99 4.28 -13.02 -3.98
CA LEU A 99 4.88 -11.80 -3.49
C LEU A 99 5.25 -11.89 -2.01
N SER A 100 4.77 -12.90 -1.29
CA SER A 100 5.11 -13.18 0.11
C SER A 100 6.53 -13.70 0.32
N GLY A 101 7.34 -13.77 -0.76
CA GLY A 101 8.73 -14.23 -0.69
C GLY A 101 8.89 -15.76 -0.69
N GLU A 102 7.79 -16.50 -0.86
CA GLU A 102 7.86 -17.95 -1.07
C GLU A 102 8.44 -18.22 -2.48
N PRO A 103 9.53 -18.99 -2.59
CA PRO A 103 10.15 -19.27 -3.87
C PRO A 103 9.13 -19.94 -4.80
N GLN A 104 8.77 -19.22 -5.87
CA GLN A 104 7.86 -19.69 -6.92
C GLN A 104 8.45 -20.86 -7.73
N ALA A 105 9.73 -21.14 -7.54
CA ALA A 105 10.41 -22.31 -8.06
C ALA A 105 11.04 -23.09 -6.92
N LYS A 106 10.39 -24.19 -6.51
CA LYS A 106 11.01 -25.27 -5.74
C LYS A 106 11.58 -26.31 -6.72
N GLY A 107 12.30 -25.85 -7.73
CA GLY A 107 12.88 -26.71 -8.76
C GLY A 107 14.13 -26.06 -9.30
N ASP A 108 15.24 -26.79 -9.23
CA ASP A 108 16.49 -26.45 -9.87
C ASP A 108 16.24 -25.98 -11.33
N PRO A 109 16.83 -24.85 -11.76
CA PRO A 109 16.73 -24.38 -13.14
C PRO A 109 17.34 -25.38 -14.16
N GLU A 110 18.06 -26.40 -13.67
CA GLU A 110 18.60 -27.50 -14.47
C GLU A 110 17.68 -28.73 -14.55
N GLN A 111 16.57 -28.77 -13.79
CA GLN A 111 15.60 -29.85 -13.90
C GLN A 111 14.62 -29.61 -15.05
N LYS A 112 15.15 -29.64 -16.28
CA LYS A 112 14.42 -29.71 -17.54
C LYS A 112 13.70 -31.06 -17.73
N VAL A 113 12.94 -31.51 -16.75
CA VAL A 113 12.16 -32.76 -16.84
C VAL A 113 10.88 -32.67 -16.01
N ALA A 114 10.00 -31.72 -16.31
CA ALA A 114 8.63 -31.74 -15.76
C ALA A 114 7.61 -30.84 -16.46
N ALA A 115 7.97 -30.12 -17.52
CA ALA A 115 7.01 -29.27 -18.22
C ALA A 115 7.26 -29.32 -19.72
N LEU A 116 7.08 -30.51 -20.32
CA LEU A 116 6.32 -30.54 -21.56
C LEU A 116 5.02 -29.82 -21.22
N SER A 117 4.85 -28.59 -21.72
CA SER A 117 3.65 -27.82 -21.43
C SER A 117 2.45 -28.65 -21.89
N ALA A 118 1.29 -28.50 -21.26
CA ALA A 118 0.10 -29.31 -21.55
C ALA A 118 -0.24 -29.41 -23.07
N ALA A 119 0.21 -28.44 -23.86
CA ALA A 119 0.17 -28.46 -25.33
C ALA A 119 1.08 -29.52 -25.99
N GLU A 120 2.31 -29.72 -25.51
CA GLU A 120 3.25 -30.73 -26.02
C GLU A 120 2.82 -32.15 -25.63
N GLN A 121 2.26 -32.32 -24.43
CA GLN A 121 1.66 -33.60 -24.01
C GLN A 121 0.42 -33.95 -24.85
N ALA A 122 -0.39 -32.95 -25.22
CA ALA A 122 -1.51 -33.13 -26.13
C ALA A 122 -1.05 -33.44 -27.57
N ALA A 123 0.03 -32.80 -28.04
CA ALA A 123 0.63 -33.08 -29.35
C ALA A 123 1.25 -34.48 -29.43
N ALA A 124 1.98 -34.92 -28.40
CA ALA A 124 2.53 -36.28 -28.33
C ALA A 124 1.42 -37.35 -28.37
N ARG A 125 0.31 -37.11 -27.66
CA ARG A 125 -0.89 -37.98 -27.72
C ARG A 125 -1.57 -37.96 -29.09
N ALA A 126 -1.66 -36.80 -29.75
CA ALA A 126 -2.22 -36.68 -31.09
C ALA A 126 -1.35 -37.36 -32.16
N LEU A 127 -0.03 -37.42 -31.94
CA LEU A 127 0.94 -38.10 -32.79
C LEU A 127 1.15 -39.58 -32.44
N GLY A 128 0.51 -40.08 -31.37
CA GLY A 128 0.61 -41.47 -30.93
C GLY A 128 1.96 -41.86 -30.33
N MET A 129 2.80 -40.87 -29.97
CA MET A 129 4.13 -41.07 -29.40
C MET A 129 4.11 -41.04 -27.87
N THR A 130 5.00 -41.81 -27.26
CA THR A 130 5.20 -41.77 -25.81
C THR A 130 6.04 -40.56 -25.38
N GLU A 131 5.85 -40.05 -24.16
CA GLU A 131 6.63 -38.90 -23.64
C GLU A 131 8.15 -39.13 -23.69
N ALA A 132 8.58 -40.39 -23.56
CA ALA A 132 9.98 -40.78 -23.69
C ALA A 132 10.52 -40.62 -25.13
N GLU A 133 9.73 -40.94 -26.14
CA GLU A 133 10.10 -40.78 -27.55
C GLU A 133 10.13 -39.31 -27.96
N PHE A 134 9.18 -38.51 -27.47
CA PHE A 134 9.16 -37.07 -27.72
C PHE A 134 10.38 -36.35 -27.11
N MET A 135 10.83 -36.78 -25.92
CA MET A 135 12.05 -36.25 -25.28
C MET A 135 13.34 -36.65 -26.02
N ALA A 136 13.36 -37.80 -26.71
CA ALA A 136 14.51 -38.24 -27.49
C ALA A 136 14.64 -37.42 -28.79
N GLU A 137 13.54 -37.25 -29.53
CA GLU A 137 13.51 -36.50 -30.80
C GLU A 137 13.86 -35.01 -30.58
N HIS A 138 13.38 -34.39 -29.49
CA HIS A 138 13.70 -33.00 -29.15
C HIS A 138 15.14 -32.79 -28.66
N LYS A 139 15.84 -33.85 -28.23
CA LYS A 139 17.27 -33.78 -27.86
C LYS A 139 18.19 -33.79 -29.08
N GLU A 140 17.75 -34.34 -30.22
CA GLU A 140 18.55 -34.39 -31.45
C GLU A 140 18.50 -33.08 -32.27
N GLN A 141 17.59 -32.15 -31.96
CA GLN A 141 17.50 -30.84 -32.63
C GLN A 141 18.27 -29.70 -31.93
N LYS A 142 19.17 -30.03 -31.00
CA LYS A 142 20.07 -29.04 -30.37
C LYS A 142 21.51 -29.29 -30.76
#